data_AF-A0A482ZN47-F1
#
_entry.id   AF-A0A482ZN47-F1
#
_cell.length_a   1.000
_cell.length_b   1.000
_cell.length_c   1.000
_cell.angle_alpha   90.00
_cell.angle_beta   90.00
_cell.angle_gamma   90.00
#
_symmetry.space_group_name_H-M   'P 1'
#
loop_
_entity.id
_entity.type
_entity.pdbx_description
1 polymer ?
#
loop_
_entity_poly.entity_id
_entity_poly.type
_entity_poly.pdbx_seq_one_letter_code
_entity_poly.pdbx_strand_id
1 'polypeptide(L)'
;MENKVTLDNTGEQYLYHAPCHDPIKSGDSSAVISKIVNTEVVSNDRCCGEAGTFAVARPDIAKQVKFRKEAEIKKDLATIKTTKKPIKMLTTCPACRQGLSRYQSSTNIQPIYPIELIAEQQLGKNWVKDFVKSVQIEKVLL
;
A
#
# COMPACT_ATOMS: atom_id res chain seq x y z
N MET A 1 8.29 16.77 -11.22
CA MET A 1 7.38 16.61 -10.05
C MET A 1 7.02 18.02 -9.62
N GLU A 2 5.91 18.54 -10.16
CA GLU A 2 5.53 19.97 -10.08
C GLU A 2 5.06 20.43 -8.70
N ASN A 3 4.78 19.50 -7.78
CA ASN A 3 4.51 19.79 -6.37
C ASN A 3 5.50 19.01 -5.52
N LYS A 4 6.35 19.69 -4.74
CA LYS A 4 7.35 19.09 -3.83
C LYS A 4 6.64 18.45 -2.62
N VAL A 5 5.95 17.32 -2.84
CA VAL A 5 5.27 16.57 -1.78
C VAL A 5 6.26 15.58 -1.17
N THR A 6 6.81 15.93 -0.01
CA THR A 6 7.67 15.08 0.82
C THR A 6 7.15 15.14 2.26
N LEU A 7 6.98 13.96 2.87
CA LEU A 7 6.48 13.81 4.23
C LEU A 7 7.59 14.03 5.27
N ASP A 8 7.22 14.42 6.49
CA ASP A 8 8.18 14.36 7.59
C ASP A 8 8.47 12.90 7.94
N ASN A 9 9.73 12.58 8.20
CA ASN A 9 10.11 11.24 8.60
C ASN A 9 9.59 10.94 10.01
N THR A 10 8.62 10.05 10.10
CA THR A 10 8.00 9.64 11.37
C THR A 10 8.71 8.43 12.01
N GLY A 11 9.75 7.86 11.39
CA GLY A 11 10.39 6.61 11.81
C GLY A 11 9.57 5.36 11.50
N GLU A 12 8.47 5.49 10.75
CA GLU A 12 7.80 4.35 10.14
C GLU A 12 8.64 3.78 8.99
N GLN A 13 8.47 2.48 8.75
CA GLN A 13 9.14 1.77 7.66
C GLN A 13 8.09 1.14 6.75
N TYR A 14 8.45 1.00 5.49
CA TYR A 14 7.50 0.62 4.46
C TYR A 14 8.06 -0.44 3.53
N LEU A 15 7.20 -1.40 3.20
CA LEU A 15 7.31 -2.13 1.95
C LEU A 15 6.56 -1.35 0.87
N TYR A 16 6.98 -1.44 -0.39
CA TYR A 16 6.20 -0.92 -1.52
C TYR A 16 5.91 -2.01 -2.54
N HIS A 17 4.63 -2.24 -2.78
CA HIS A 17 4.15 -3.09 -3.85
C HIS A 17 3.75 -2.23 -5.06
N ALA A 18 4.67 -2.14 -6.02
CA ALA A 18 4.40 -1.60 -7.34
C ALA A 18 3.31 -2.43 -8.03
N PRO A 19 2.20 -1.80 -8.48
CA PRO A 19 1.14 -2.52 -9.19
C PRO A 19 1.64 -3.09 -10.52
N CYS A 20 1.02 -4.17 -10.99
CA CYS A 20 1.31 -4.69 -12.34
C CYS A 20 0.96 -3.69 -13.45
N HIS A 21 0.00 -2.79 -13.19
CA HIS A 21 -0.35 -1.64 -14.02
C HIS A 21 0.04 -0.35 -13.29
N ASP A 22 1.34 -0.16 -13.08
CA ASP A 22 1.87 0.98 -12.32
C ASP A 22 1.58 2.32 -13.05
N PRO A 23 0.86 3.26 -12.42
CA PRO A 23 0.62 4.57 -13.01
C PRO A 23 1.87 5.48 -13.00
N ILE A 24 2.88 5.17 -12.18
CA ILE A 24 4.11 5.96 -12.05
C ILE A 24 5.04 5.59 -13.20
N LYS A 25 5.11 6.46 -14.22
CA LYS A 25 5.97 6.26 -15.41
C LYS A 25 7.37 6.85 -15.26
N SER A 26 7.59 7.69 -14.25
CA SER A 26 8.84 8.41 -14.05
C SER A 26 9.85 7.56 -13.29
N GLY A 27 10.61 6.73 -14.01
CA GLY A 27 11.65 5.88 -13.43
C GLY A 27 11.10 4.80 -12.50
N ASP A 28 11.92 4.38 -11.54
CA ASP A 28 11.53 3.37 -10.55
C ASP A 28 10.49 3.94 -9.57
N SER A 29 9.33 3.29 -9.48
CA SER A 29 8.22 3.74 -8.65
C SER A 29 8.50 3.62 -7.16
N SER A 30 9.27 2.64 -6.71
CA SER A 30 9.76 2.56 -5.32
C SER A 30 10.62 3.77 -4.98
N ALA A 31 11.47 4.22 -5.90
CA ALA A 31 12.29 5.41 -5.69
C ALA A 31 11.43 6.70 -5.60
N VAL A 32 10.36 6.80 -6.39
CA VAL A 32 9.40 7.91 -6.29
C VAL A 32 8.66 7.88 -4.96
N ILE A 33 8.16 6.72 -4.54
CA ILE A 33 7.47 6.57 -3.26
C ILE A 33 8.40 6.86 -2.10
N SER A 34 9.66 6.39 -2.13
CA SER A 34 10.67 6.69 -1.11
C SER A 34 10.91 8.19 -0.93
N LYS A 35 10.95 8.95 -2.02
CA LYS A 35 11.06 10.42 -1.98
C LYS A 35 9.83 11.08 -1.36
N ILE A 36 8.64 10.52 -1.59
CA ILE A 36 7.39 11.02 -1.01
C ILE A 36 7.37 10.75 0.49
N VAL A 37 7.62 9.51 0.93
CA VAL A 37 7.54 9.14 2.35
C VAL A 37 8.78 9.52 3.17
N ASN A 38 9.80 10.08 2.52
CA ASN A 38 11.04 10.57 3.15
C ASN A 38 11.76 9.51 4.00
N THR A 39 11.73 8.28 3.51
CA THR A 39 12.42 7.13 4.10
C THR A 39 12.65 6.07 3.03
N GLU A 40 13.58 5.17 3.27
CA GLU A 40 13.82 4.04 2.38
C GLU A 40 12.58 3.12 2.38
N VAL A 41 12.18 2.69 1.18
CA VAL A 41 11.09 1.70 1.02
C VAL A 41 11.67 0.46 0.37
N VAL A 42 11.34 -0.70 0.94
CA VAL A 42 11.78 -1.98 0.38
C VAL A 42 10.76 -2.42 -0.66
N SER A 43 11.20 -2.60 -1.90
CA SER A 43 10.35 -3.12 -2.97
C SER A 43 9.87 -4.53 -2.64
N ASN A 44 8.56 -4.77 -2.73
CA ASN A 44 7.95 -6.07 -2.52
C ASN A 44 7.35 -6.62 -3.82
N ASP A 45 8.13 -7.51 -4.44
CA ASP A 45 7.88 -8.05 -5.76
C ASP A 45 6.72 -9.06 -5.81
N ARG A 46 6.37 -9.45 -7.04
CA ARG A 46 5.33 -10.41 -7.42
C ARG A 46 3.89 -9.92 -7.22
N CYS A 47 3.01 -10.45 -8.08
CA CYS A 47 1.58 -10.15 -8.11
C CYS A 47 0.92 -10.45 -6.76
N CYS A 48 -0.05 -9.62 -6.35
CA CYS A 48 -0.85 -9.83 -5.15
C CYS A 48 -1.81 -11.04 -5.23
N GLY A 49 -2.03 -11.59 -6.43
CA GLY A 49 -2.85 -12.77 -6.66
C GLY A 49 -4.36 -12.54 -6.71
N GLU A 50 -4.83 -11.29 -6.61
CA GLU A 50 -6.27 -10.98 -6.47
C GLU A 50 -6.77 -9.93 -7.47
N ALA A 51 -5.87 -9.18 -8.11
CA ALA A 51 -6.25 -8.11 -9.01
C ALA A 51 -6.94 -8.64 -10.29
N GLY A 52 -7.90 -7.87 -10.83
CA GLY A 52 -8.51 -8.14 -12.14
C GLY A 52 -9.39 -9.40 -12.20
N THR A 53 -10.11 -9.73 -11.12
CA THR A 53 -10.96 -10.95 -10.98
C THR A 53 -10.19 -12.28 -11.02
N PHE A 54 -8.86 -12.25 -11.06
CA PHE A 54 -8.02 -13.44 -11.21
C PHE A 54 -8.32 -14.52 -10.16
N ALA A 55 -8.47 -14.14 -8.90
CA ALA A 55 -8.77 -15.08 -7.81
C ALA A 55 -10.14 -15.75 -7.93
N VAL A 56 -11.12 -15.07 -8.54
CA VAL A 56 -12.46 -15.61 -8.78
C VAL A 56 -12.47 -16.49 -10.03
N ALA A 57 -11.79 -16.05 -11.10
CA ALA A 57 -11.76 -16.76 -12.36
C ALA A 57 -10.90 -18.03 -12.32
N ARG A 58 -9.78 -18.02 -11.58
CA ARG A 58 -8.80 -19.11 -11.49
C ARG A 58 -8.33 -19.35 -10.05
N PRO A 59 -9.23 -19.79 -9.14
CA PRO A 59 -8.88 -20.04 -7.74
C PRO A 59 -7.81 -21.13 -7.58
N ASP A 60 -7.75 -22.07 -8.53
CA ASP A 60 -6.76 -23.15 -8.61
C ASP A 60 -5.33 -22.62 -8.77
N ILE A 61 -5.14 -21.55 -9.55
CA ILE A 61 -3.84 -20.89 -9.73
C ILE A 61 -3.61 -19.83 -8.65
N ALA A 62 -4.62 -19.02 -8.33
CA ALA A 62 -4.51 -17.90 -7.42
C ALA A 62 -4.03 -18.32 -6.02
N LYS A 63 -4.40 -19.52 -5.56
CA LYS A 63 -3.91 -20.08 -4.30
C LYS A 63 -2.38 -20.22 -4.26
N GLN A 64 -1.76 -20.67 -5.35
CA GLN A 64 -0.29 -20.80 -5.43
C GLN A 64 0.38 -19.42 -5.49
N VAL A 65 -0.18 -18.49 -6.27
CA VAL A 65 0.29 -17.10 -6.32
C VAL A 65 0.24 -16.46 -4.94
N LYS A 66 -0.83 -16.71 -4.18
CA LYS A 66 -0.97 -16.26 -2.79
C LYS A 66 0.18 -16.77 -1.92
N PHE A 67 0.44 -18.07 -1.89
CA PHE A 67 1.54 -18.61 -1.08
C PHE A 67 2.90 -18.01 -1.47
N ARG A 68 3.15 -17.84 -2.77
CA ARG A 68 4.39 -17.20 -3.22
C ARG A 68 4.48 -15.76 -2.74
N LYS A 69 3.41 -14.97 -2.87
CA LYS A 69 3.39 -13.57 -2.44
C LYS A 69 3.60 -13.45 -0.93
N GLU A 70 2.98 -14.32 -0.14
CA GLU A 70 3.15 -14.36 1.31
C GLU A 70 4.61 -14.61 1.69
N ALA A 71 5.28 -15.53 0.99
CA ALA A 71 6.70 -15.81 1.20
C ALA A 71 7.59 -14.60 0.87
N GLU A 72 7.31 -13.87 -0.22
CA GLU A 72 8.04 -12.63 -0.54
C GLU A 72 7.83 -11.56 0.53
N ILE A 73 6.59 -11.35 1.00
CA ILE A 73 6.32 -10.40 2.09
C ILE A 73 7.11 -10.75 3.33
N LYS A 74 7.11 -12.02 3.76
CA LYS A 74 7.87 -12.45 4.95
C LYS A 74 9.38 -12.28 4.77
N LYS A 75 9.89 -12.58 3.58
CA LYS A 75 11.30 -12.38 3.22
C LYS A 75 11.69 -10.91 3.33
N ASP A 76 10.90 -10.00 2.77
CA ASP A 76 11.23 -8.56 2.77
C ASP A 76 11.01 -7.95 4.15
N LEU A 77 10.03 -8.44 4.93
CA LEU A 77 9.90 -8.06 6.34
C LEU A 77 11.13 -8.43 7.17
N ALA A 78 11.80 -9.55 6.86
CA ALA A 78 13.00 -9.98 7.57
C ALA A 78 14.24 -9.13 7.25
N THR A 79 14.24 -8.35 6.16
CA THR A 79 15.35 -7.43 5.85
C THR A 79 15.23 -6.11 6.60
N ILE A 80 14.03 -5.76 7.07
CA ILE A 80 13.77 -4.54 7.83
C ILE A 80 14.19 -4.76 9.30
N LYS A 81 15.11 -3.93 9.79
CA LYS A 81 15.54 -3.94 11.20
C LYS A 81 14.35 -3.70 12.12
N THR A 82 14.33 -4.36 13.29
CA THR A 82 13.26 -4.23 14.28
C THR A 82 12.99 -2.75 14.61
N THR A 83 11.83 -2.26 14.17
CA THR A 83 11.32 -0.93 14.49
C THR A 83 10.30 -1.02 15.62
N LYS A 84 10.21 0.03 16.44
CA LYS A 84 9.15 0.16 17.46
C LYS A 84 7.78 0.44 16.83
N LYS A 85 7.74 0.82 15.55
CA LYS A 85 6.50 1.18 14.83
C LYS A 85 6.08 0.05 13.88
N PRO A 86 4.77 -0.09 13.59
CA PRO A 86 4.30 -1.05 12.59
C PRO A 86 4.86 -0.75 11.20
N ILE A 87 5.28 -1.81 10.49
CA ILE A 87 5.63 -1.73 9.08
C ILE A 87 4.33 -1.74 8.26
N LYS A 88 4.22 -0.87 7.24
CA LYS A 88 3.06 -0.80 6.35
C LYS A 88 3.45 -1.18 4.92
N MET A 89 2.49 -1.73 4.17
CA MET A 89 2.63 -2.04 2.75
C MET A 89 2.03 -0.90 1.93
N LEU A 90 2.86 -0.16 1.20
CA LEU A 90 2.42 0.88 0.29
C LEU A 90 2.04 0.28 -1.05
N THR A 91 0.97 0.80 -1.66
CA THR A 91 0.63 0.53 -3.06
C THR A 91 -0.21 1.68 -3.62
N THR A 92 -0.27 1.87 -4.93
CA THR A 92 -1.11 2.88 -5.58
C THR A 92 -2.35 2.30 -6.25
N CYS A 93 -2.54 0.97 -6.19
CA CYS A 93 -3.62 0.28 -6.90
C CYS A 93 -4.71 -0.23 -5.94
N PRO A 94 -6.00 0.10 -6.17
CA PRO A 94 -7.09 -0.38 -5.33
C PRO A 94 -7.28 -1.89 -5.29
N ALA A 95 -7.14 -2.54 -6.44
CA ALA A 95 -7.22 -3.99 -6.52
C ALA A 95 -6.06 -4.65 -5.75
N CYS A 96 -4.86 -4.05 -5.79
CA CYS A 96 -3.74 -4.50 -4.98
C CYS A 96 -4.00 -4.30 -3.49
N ARG A 97 -4.52 -3.15 -3.04
CA ARG A 97 -4.84 -2.93 -1.61
C ARG A 97 -5.82 -3.97 -1.09
N GLN A 98 -6.89 -4.23 -1.84
CA GLN A 98 -7.87 -5.26 -1.49
C GLN A 98 -7.25 -6.66 -1.46
N GLY A 99 -6.37 -6.98 -2.41
CA GLY A 99 -5.68 -8.27 -2.42
C GLY A 99 -4.68 -8.42 -1.28
N LEU A 100 -3.90 -7.38 -1.01
CA LEU A 100 -2.85 -7.33 0.00
C LEU A 100 -3.43 -7.42 1.43
N SER A 101 -4.67 -6.97 1.66
CA SER A 101 -5.31 -7.07 2.98
C SER A 101 -5.52 -8.52 3.41
N ARG A 102 -5.61 -9.46 2.46
CA ARG A 102 -5.75 -10.90 2.73
C ARG A 102 -4.50 -11.55 3.32
N TYR A 103 -3.36 -10.86 3.31
CA TYR A 103 -2.10 -11.32 3.90
C TYR A 103 -1.90 -10.82 5.34
N GLN A 104 -2.77 -9.94 5.81
CA GLN A 104 -2.67 -9.31 7.13
C GLN A 104 -2.63 -10.34 8.26
N SER A 105 -3.47 -11.38 8.21
CA SER A 105 -3.50 -12.41 9.26
C SER A 105 -2.21 -13.23 9.35
N SER A 106 -1.49 -13.39 8.24
CA SER A 106 -0.27 -14.19 8.16
C SER A 106 1.04 -13.40 8.30
N THR A 107 1.00 -12.08 8.09
CA THR A 107 2.21 -11.23 8.01
C THR A 107 2.13 -9.99 8.90
N ASN A 108 0.97 -9.70 9.48
CA ASN A 108 0.68 -8.50 10.27
C ASN A 108 0.88 -7.16 9.53
N ILE A 109 1.12 -7.18 8.21
CA ILE A 109 1.31 -5.97 7.42
C ILE A 109 -0.03 -5.40 6.94
N GLN A 110 -0.20 -4.09 7.09
CA GLN A 110 -1.39 -3.36 6.63
C GLN A 110 -1.12 -2.69 5.28
N PRO A 111 -1.95 -2.91 4.25
CA PRO A 111 -1.85 -2.14 3.02
C PRO A 111 -2.47 -0.75 3.17
N ILE A 112 -1.73 0.27 2.72
CA ILE A 112 -2.14 1.68 2.77
C ILE A 112 -1.71 2.39 1.48
N TYR A 113 -2.46 3.40 1.05
CA TYR A 113 -2.06 4.24 -0.08
C TYR A 113 -1.07 5.32 0.40
N PRO A 114 -0.04 5.67 -0.40
CA PRO A 114 0.79 6.83 -0.14
C PRO A 114 -0.02 8.13 0.05
N ILE A 115 -1.14 8.29 -0.66
CA ILE A 115 -1.99 9.48 -0.54
C ILE A 115 -2.68 9.59 0.83
N GLU A 116 -2.97 8.47 1.50
CA GLU A 116 -3.52 8.51 2.86
C GLU A 116 -2.49 9.01 3.88
N LEU A 117 -1.20 8.69 3.67
CA LEU A 117 -0.12 9.24 4.51
C LEU A 117 0.04 10.74 4.29
N ILE A 118 -0.04 11.20 3.04
CA ILE A 118 -0.02 12.63 2.70
C ILE A 118 -1.19 13.36 3.37
N ALA A 119 -2.40 12.81 3.25
CA ALA A 119 -3.60 13.39 3.84
C ALA A 119 -3.50 13.44 5.38
N GLU A 120 -3.04 12.37 6.03
CA GLU A 120 -2.90 12.35 7.49
C GLU A 120 -1.93 13.40 8.01
N GLN A 121 -0.81 13.63 7.31
CA GLN A 121 0.18 14.63 7.73
C GLN A 121 -0.25 16.07 7.43
N GLN A 122 -0.90 16.30 6.29
CA GLN A 122 -1.31 17.65 5.88
C GLN A 122 -2.63 18.10 6.52
N LEU A 123 -3.58 17.18 6.70
CA LEU A 123 -4.94 17.46 7.15
C LEU A 123 -5.21 16.95 8.58
N GLY A 124 -4.27 16.22 9.17
CA GLY A 124 -4.37 15.66 10.52
C GLY A 124 -5.06 14.30 10.61
N LYS A 125 -4.97 13.64 11.77
CA LYS A 125 -5.46 12.27 11.98
C LYS A 125 -6.96 12.06 11.77
N ASN A 126 -7.76 13.13 11.87
CA ASN A 126 -9.20 13.07 11.70
C ASN A 126 -9.64 13.37 10.26
N TRP A 127 -8.71 13.52 9.31
CA TRP A 127 -8.99 13.96 7.94
C TRP A 127 -10.12 13.19 7.26
N VAL A 128 -10.22 11.87 7.44
CA VAL A 128 -11.31 11.06 6.85
C VAL A 128 -12.67 11.50 7.39
N LYS A 129 -12.78 11.68 8.71
CA LYS A 129 -14.03 12.10 9.35
C LYS A 129 -14.41 13.51 8.94
N ASP A 130 -13.42 14.40 8.88
CA ASP A 130 -13.64 15.80 8.50
C ASP A 130 -13.98 15.94 7.02
N PHE A 131 -13.37 15.11 6.16
CA PHE A 131 -13.72 15.00 4.74
C PHE A 131 -15.13 14.46 4.53
N VAL A 132 -15.52 13.39 5.22
CA VAL A 132 -16.88 12.84 5.12
C VAL A 132 -17.94 13.85 5.59
N LYS A 133 -17.64 14.67 6.59
CA LYS A 133 -18.54 15.75 7.03
C LYS A 133 -18.63 16.91 6.05
N SER A 134 -17.59 17.16 5.25
CA SER A 134 -17.56 18.27 4.29
C SER A 134 -18.24 17.94 2.97
N VAL A 135 -18.43 16.66 2.66
CA VAL A 135 -19.12 16.22 1.44
C VAL A 135 -20.62 16.03 1.68
N GLN A 136 -21.42 16.39 0.69
CA GLN A 136 -22.86 16.12 0.69
C GLN A 136 -23.09 14.67 0.26
N ILE A 137 -23.48 13.81 1.19
CA ILE A 137 -23.77 12.40 0.89
C ILE A 137 -25.11 12.30 0.18
N GLU A 138 -25.10 11.84 -1.08
CA GLU A 138 -26.30 11.54 -1.83
C GLU A 138 -27.03 10.35 -1.18
N LYS A 139 -28.26 10.56 -0.71
CA LYS A 139 -29.04 9.59 0.08
C LYS A 139 -29.66 8.46 -0.78
N VAL A 140 -28.99 8.01 -1.83
CA VAL A 140 -29.58 7.05 -2.80
C VAL A 140 -29.54 5.60 -2.28
N LEU A 141 -28.77 5.31 -1.22
CA LEU A 141 -28.57 3.95 -0.70
C LEU A 141 -28.74 3.82 0.83
N LEU A 142 -29.49 4.73 1.47
CA LEU A 142 -29.90 4.62 2.88
C LEU A 142 -31.30 4.06 3.01
#